data_AF-A0AAU9Z9V4-F1
#
_entry.id   AF-A0AAU9Z9V4-F1
#
_cell.length_a   1.000
_cell.length_b   1.000
_cell.length_c   1.000
_cell.angle_alpha   90.00
_cell.angle_beta   90.00
_cell.angle_gamma   90.00
#
_symmetry.space_group_name_H-M   'P 1'
#
loop_
_entity.id
_entity.type
_entity.pdbx_description
1 polymer ?
#
loop_
_entity_poly.entity_id
_entity_poly.type
_entity_poly.pdbx_seq_one_letter_code
_entity_poly.pdbx_strand_id
1 'polypeptide(L)'
;MKALLLTFSLGLLAALQAQTFPTTEETRDVTGTWYMKATASDKWIPEKLRSVSVTPMTITALEGGNLQVKFNVLIAGQCRETSTVLEKTDEPDKYTADGGTQVFYIIPSAVEDHYILYGQYKVHKLHFQGAKLLGRDPGISLEALEDFRNAVRAGGLNEEDIFIPKQSGRKQLCPLGLGT
;
A
#
# COMPACT_ATOMS: atom_id res chain seq x y z
N MET A 1 -74.27 -23.62 -4.83
CA MET A 1 -72.85 -23.59 -5.24
C MET A 1 -72.06 -22.88 -4.14
N LYS A 2 -71.02 -23.53 -3.60
CA LYS A 2 -70.14 -23.01 -2.54
C LYS A 2 -69.14 -22.03 -3.16
N ALA A 3 -69.07 -20.80 -2.69
CA ALA A 3 -67.95 -19.90 -2.97
C ALA A 3 -66.95 -20.01 -1.81
N LEU A 4 -65.77 -20.55 -2.12
CA LEU A 4 -64.64 -20.74 -1.21
C LEU A 4 -63.87 -19.43 -1.01
N LEU A 5 -63.52 -19.17 0.26
CA LEU A 5 -62.22 -18.77 0.82
C LEU A 5 -61.22 -18.04 -0.09
N LEU A 6 -60.83 -16.82 0.32
CA LEU A 6 -59.49 -16.27 0.10
C LEU A 6 -59.00 -15.56 1.38
N THR A 7 -58.40 -16.34 2.28
CA THR A 7 -57.55 -15.87 3.38
C THR A 7 -56.18 -16.54 3.24
N PHE A 8 -55.28 -15.96 2.47
CA PHE A 8 -53.84 -16.25 2.41
C PHE A 8 -53.24 -14.99 1.74
N SER A 9 -52.19 -14.32 2.20
CA SER A 9 -51.12 -14.67 3.12
C SER A 9 -50.37 -13.39 3.47
N LEU A 10 -50.61 -12.81 4.64
CA LEU A 10 -49.72 -11.78 5.20
C LEU A 10 -48.58 -12.50 5.93
N GLY A 11 -47.61 -13.00 5.18
CA GLY A 11 -46.56 -13.82 5.76
C GLY A 11 -45.46 -14.17 4.76
N LEU A 12 -44.71 -13.17 4.28
CA LEU A 12 -43.33 -13.40 3.82
C LEU A 12 -42.50 -12.12 3.62
N LEU A 13 -42.64 -11.11 4.50
CA LEU A 13 -41.74 -9.94 4.48
C LEU A 13 -40.84 -9.82 5.72
N ALA A 14 -40.95 -10.76 6.67
CA ALA A 14 -40.18 -10.73 7.92
C ALA A 14 -39.02 -11.75 7.99
N ALA A 15 -38.72 -12.48 6.90
CA ALA A 15 -37.64 -13.48 6.89
C ALA A 15 -36.36 -13.02 6.17
N LEU A 16 -36.30 -11.79 5.64
CA LEU A 16 -35.15 -11.30 4.86
C LEU A 16 -34.26 -10.28 5.60
N GLN A 17 -34.44 -10.11 6.91
CA GLN A 17 -33.73 -9.08 7.71
C GLN A 17 -32.66 -9.60 8.68
N ALA A 18 -32.15 -10.82 8.53
CA ALA A 18 -31.13 -11.33 9.46
C ALA A 18 -29.95 -12.07 8.82
N GLN A 19 -29.62 -11.78 7.56
CA GLN A 19 -28.25 -12.02 7.10
C GLN A 19 -27.44 -10.76 7.39
N THR A 20 -27.22 -10.49 8.69
CA THR A 20 -26.04 -9.74 9.12
C THR A 20 -24.84 -10.51 8.60
N PHE A 21 -24.34 -10.10 7.43
CA PHE A 21 -22.96 -10.36 7.06
C PHE A 21 -22.12 -9.99 8.29
N PRO A 22 -21.17 -10.84 8.72
CA PRO A 22 -20.22 -10.38 9.72
C PRO A 22 -19.54 -9.14 9.12
N THR A 23 -19.89 -7.97 9.64
CA THR A 23 -19.14 -6.72 9.43
C THR A 23 -17.89 -6.80 10.29
N THR A 24 -17.15 -7.90 10.15
CA THR A 24 -15.77 -7.95 10.56
C THR A 24 -15.04 -7.53 9.30
N GLU A 25 -14.79 -6.23 9.15
CA GLU A 25 -13.61 -5.83 8.38
C GLU A 25 -12.44 -6.54 9.06
N GLU A 26 -12.07 -7.72 8.57
CA GLU A 26 -10.80 -8.33 8.94
C GLU A 26 -9.73 -7.37 8.46
N THR A 27 -9.30 -6.49 9.35
CA THR A 27 -8.14 -5.65 9.14
C THR A 27 -6.98 -6.59 8.91
N ARG A 28 -6.59 -6.76 7.65
CA ARG A 28 -5.49 -7.63 7.25
C ARG A 28 -4.22 -7.17 7.95
N ASP A 29 -3.48 -8.10 8.53
CA ASP A 29 -2.23 -7.77 9.21
C ASP A 29 -1.12 -7.47 8.20
N VAL A 30 -0.93 -6.18 7.94
CA VAL A 30 0.12 -5.65 7.05
C VAL A 30 1.45 -5.45 7.78
N THR A 31 1.56 -5.78 9.07
CA THR A 31 2.78 -5.55 9.84
C THR A 31 3.91 -6.49 9.45
N GLY A 32 5.13 -6.14 9.84
CA GLY A 32 6.32 -6.95 9.63
C GLY A 32 7.27 -6.37 8.58
N THR A 33 8.09 -7.24 8.00
CA THR A 33 9.13 -6.87 7.03
C THR A 33 8.61 -7.04 5.61
N TRP A 34 8.92 -6.05 4.77
CA TRP A 34 8.52 -5.96 3.37
C TRP A 34 9.69 -5.54 2.49
N TYR A 35 9.81 -6.14 1.33
CA TYR A 35 10.87 -5.88 0.36
C TYR A 35 10.30 -5.11 -0.83
N MET A 36 10.83 -3.92 -1.08
CA MET A 36 10.44 -3.12 -2.25
C MET A 36 10.98 -3.76 -3.53
N LYS A 37 10.08 -4.28 -4.37
CA LYS A 37 10.40 -5.02 -5.59
C LYS A 37 10.41 -4.13 -6.83
N ALA A 38 9.55 -3.13 -6.86
CA ALA A 38 9.47 -2.15 -7.94
C ALA A 38 8.86 -0.84 -7.45
N THR A 39 9.11 0.25 -8.17
CA THR A 39 8.49 1.55 -7.92
C THR A 39 8.22 2.28 -9.23
N ALA A 40 7.18 3.10 -9.28
CA ALA A 40 6.88 4.01 -10.38
C ALA A 40 6.40 5.35 -9.80
N SER A 41 6.66 6.47 -10.47
CA SER A 41 6.19 7.80 -10.06
C SER A 41 5.95 8.72 -11.25
N ASP A 42 5.00 9.64 -11.12
CA ASP A 42 4.65 10.63 -12.15
C ASP A 42 5.75 11.67 -12.37
N LYS A 43 6.59 11.87 -11.35
CA LYS A 43 7.79 12.68 -11.46
C LYS A 43 8.97 11.76 -11.64
N TRP A 44 9.64 12.00 -12.77
CA TRP A 44 10.85 11.32 -13.21
C TRP A 44 11.83 11.10 -12.06
N ILE A 45 12.24 9.86 -11.85
CA ILE A 45 13.44 9.52 -11.10
C ILE A 45 14.60 9.70 -12.08
N PRO A 46 15.49 10.71 -11.92
CA PRO A 46 16.59 10.92 -12.87
C PRO A 46 17.36 9.64 -13.18
N GLU A 47 17.54 9.30 -14.45
CA GLU A 47 18.36 8.16 -14.92
C GLU A 47 19.80 8.19 -14.38
N LYS A 48 20.31 9.39 -14.06
CA LYS A 48 21.58 9.60 -13.34
C LYS A 48 21.57 9.06 -11.89
N LEU A 49 20.45 8.56 -11.40
CA LEU A 49 20.25 7.94 -10.08
C LEU A 49 20.04 6.42 -10.17
N ARG A 50 20.56 5.74 -11.19
CA ARG A 50 20.58 4.25 -11.33
C ARG A 50 21.20 3.48 -10.14
N SER A 51 21.60 4.14 -9.06
CA SER A 51 22.11 3.55 -7.82
C SER A 51 21.18 3.82 -6.63
N VAL A 52 19.86 3.67 -6.82
CA VAL A 52 18.94 3.60 -5.69
C VAL A 52 19.03 2.21 -5.06
N SER A 53 19.59 2.18 -3.85
CA SER A 53 19.53 1.02 -2.99
C SER A 53 18.54 1.27 -1.86
N VAL A 54 17.86 0.23 -1.41
CA VAL A 54 16.81 0.31 -0.39
C VAL A 54 16.98 -0.79 0.64
N THR A 55 16.71 -0.50 1.91
CA THR A 55 16.61 -1.53 2.95
C THR A 55 15.23 -2.16 2.95
N PRO A 56 15.06 -3.36 3.54
CA PRO A 56 13.74 -3.86 3.87
C PRO A 56 12.94 -2.81 4.65
N MET A 57 11.70 -2.65 4.24
CA MET A 57 10.71 -1.80 4.89
C MET A 57 10.12 -2.54 6.08
N THR A 58 9.96 -1.84 7.20
CA THR A 58 9.22 -2.35 8.35
C THR A 58 7.93 -1.58 8.49
N ILE A 59 6.82 -2.29 8.59
CA ILE A 59 5.51 -1.76 8.94
C ILE A 59 5.20 -2.24 10.35
N THR A 60 4.91 -1.32 11.26
CA THR A 60 4.58 -1.62 12.65
C THR A 60 3.21 -1.03 12.96
N ALA A 61 2.32 -1.83 13.56
CA ALA A 61 1.05 -1.33 14.06
C ALA A 61 1.27 -0.42 15.27
N LEU A 62 0.53 0.68 15.30
CA LEU A 62 0.45 1.63 16.40
C LEU A 62 -0.98 1.61 16.97
N GLU A 63 -1.18 2.37 18.05
CA GLU A 63 -2.49 2.57 18.65
C GLU A 63 -3.50 3.15 17.64
N GLY A 64 -4.78 2.77 17.78
CA GLY A 64 -5.85 3.22 16.89
C GLY A 64 -5.83 2.63 15.48
N GLY A 65 -4.95 1.66 15.21
CA GLY A 65 -4.79 1.08 13.86
C GLY A 65 -3.91 1.90 12.93
N ASN A 66 -3.23 2.93 13.45
CA ASN A 66 -2.20 3.65 12.72
C ASN A 66 -1.02 2.73 12.41
N LEU A 67 -0.21 3.07 11.40
CA LEU A 67 0.97 2.31 11.03
C LEU A 67 2.22 3.19 11.06
N GLN A 68 3.35 2.63 11.46
CA GLN A 68 4.66 3.24 11.27
C GLN A 68 5.41 2.50 10.16
N VAL A 69 5.80 3.23 9.12
CA VAL A 69 6.58 2.72 8.00
C VAL A 69 8.01 3.23 8.11
N LYS A 70 8.98 2.32 8.17
CA LYS A 70 10.42 2.63 8.26
C LYS A 70 11.23 1.92 7.20
N PHE A 71 12.05 2.66 6.47
CA PHE A 71 13.04 2.12 5.53
C PHE A 71 14.09 3.20 5.22
N ASN A 72 15.24 2.78 4.72
CA ASN A 72 16.29 3.70 4.30
C ASN A 72 16.47 3.57 2.79
N VAL A 73 16.76 4.70 2.13
CA VAL A 73 17.15 4.73 0.72
C VAL A 73 18.52 5.39 0.60
N LEU A 74 19.34 4.85 -0.30
CA LEU A 74 20.59 5.48 -0.72
C LEU A 74 20.36 6.01 -2.12
N ILE A 75 20.42 7.32 -2.29
CA ILE A 75 20.20 7.99 -3.57
C ILE A 75 21.44 8.83 -3.85
N ALA A 76 22.16 8.54 -4.95
CA ALA A 76 23.42 9.21 -5.30
C ALA A 76 24.44 9.28 -4.13
N GLY A 77 24.56 8.18 -3.37
CA GLY A 77 25.48 8.11 -2.21
C GLY A 77 24.99 8.83 -0.95
N GLN A 78 23.85 9.54 -1.01
CA GLN A 78 23.22 10.15 0.16
C GLN A 78 22.22 9.19 0.78
N CYS A 79 22.45 8.82 2.04
CA CYS A 79 21.48 8.07 2.81
C CYS A 79 20.34 8.99 3.24
N ARG A 80 19.12 8.55 3.01
CA ARG A 80 17.91 9.15 3.55
C ARG A 80 17.13 8.11 4.33
N GLU A 81 17.07 8.31 5.64
CA GLU A 81 16.20 7.56 6.52
C GLU A 81 14.75 8.02 6.32
N THR A 82 13.84 7.08 6.13
CA THR A 82 12.41 7.35 5.97
C THR A 82 11.68 6.71 7.13
N SER A 83 10.96 7.52 7.89
CA SER A 83 10.07 7.10 8.97
C SER A 83 8.80 7.92 8.89
N THR A 84 7.70 7.31 8.48
CA THR A 84 6.40 7.98 8.34
C THR A 84 5.36 7.25 9.17
N VAL A 85 4.56 8.03 9.91
CA VAL A 85 3.34 7.52 10.56
C VAL A 85 2.18 7.71 9.60
N LEU A 86 1.48 6.62 9.32
CA LEU A 86 0.27 6.54 8.52
C LEU A 86 -0.92 6.47 9.47
N GLU A 87 -1.72 7.53 9.48
CA GLU A 87 -2.94 7.65 10.27
C GLU A 87 -4.08 6.91 9.57
N LYS A 88 -4.73 6.01 10.30
CA LYS A 88 -5.88 5.25 9.82
C LYS A 88 -7.03 6.21 9.48
N THR A 89 -7.74 5.91 8.40
CA THR A 89 -8.97 6.60 8.04
C THR A 89 -10.18 5.69 8.20
N ASP A 90 -11.38 6.25 8.06
CA ASP A 90 -12.63 5.48 8.03
C ASP A 90 -12.80 4.67 6.73
N GLU A 91 -12.00 4.98 5.70
CA GLU A 91 -11.97 4.20 4.46
C GLU A 91 -10.96 3.04 4.60
N PRO A 92 -11.37 1.80 4.29
CA PRO A 92 -10.48 0.64 4.33
C PRO A 92 -9.26 0.81 3.45
N ASP A 93 -8.13 0.26 3.91
CA ASP A 93 -6.84 0.28 3.22
C ASP A 93 -6.28 1.70 2.91
N LYS A 94 -6.98 2.77 3.31
CA LYS A 94 -6.57 4.16 3.13
C LYS A 94 -6.02 4.75 4.42
N TYR A 95 -4.90 5.43 4.27
CA TYR A 95 -4.20 6.12 5.34
C TYR A 95 -3.83 7.54 4.92
N THR A 96 -3.56 8.39 5.89
CA THR A 96 -3.03 9.74 5.67
C THR A 96 -1.76 9.99 6.45
N ALA A 97 -0.97 10.97 6.06
CA ALA A 97 0.16 11.45 6.84
C ALA A 97 0.33 12.96 6.64
N ASP A 98 1.16 13.57 7.49
CA ASP A 98 1.52 14.99 7.41
C ASP A 98 0.28 15.91 7.37
N GLY A 99 -0.64 15.71 8.33
CA GLY A 99 -1.87 16.50 8.42
C GLY A 99 -2.82 16.35 7.23
N GLY A 100 -2.77 15.21 6.53
CA GLY A 100 -3.62 14.91 5.37
C GLY A 100 -3.07 15.41 4.03
N THR A 101 -1.86 15.97 3.99
CA THR A 101 -1.21 16.35 2.72
C THR A 101 -0.76 15.13 1.92
N GLN A 102 -0.57 13.99 2.59
CA GLN A 102 -0.20 12.73 1.98
C GLN A 102 -1.33 11.71 2.18
N VAL A 103 -1.69 11.00 1.12
CA VAL A 103 -2.70 9.94 1.13
C VAL A 103 -2.05 8.67 0.62
N PHE A 104 -2.23 7.58 1.35
CA PHE A 104 -1.67 6.27 1.02
C PHE A 104 -2.76 5.22 0.94
N TYR A 105 -2.61 4.28 0.02
CA TYR A 105 -3.44 3.10 -0.12
C TYR A 105 -2.56 1.85 -0.05
N ILE A 106 -2.92 0.88 0.77
CA ILE A 106 -2.24 -0.44 0.83
C ILE A 106 -3.13 -1.46 0.13
N ILE A 107 -2.83 -1.73 -1.13
CA ILE A 107 -3.71 -2.51 -2.02
C ILE A 107 -3.15 -3.95 -2.11
N PRO A 108 -3.95 -5.00 -1.83
CA PRO A 108 -3.55 -6.38 -2.08
C PRO A 108 -3.20 -6.58 -3.54
N SER A 109 -2.05 -7.21 -3.79
CA SER A 109 -1.75 -7.75 -5.12
C SER A 109 -2.60 -8.99 -5.38
N ALA A 110 -2.77 -9.35 -6.65
CA ALA A 110 -3.31 -10.64 -7.05
C ALA A 110 -2.44 -11.83 -6.58
N VAL A 111 -1.16 -11.57 -6.26
CA VAL A 111 -0.21 -12.55 -5.73
C VAL A 111 -0.17 -12.46 -4.20
N GLU A 112 -0.31 -13.61 -3.54
CA GLU A 112 -0.18 -13.71 -2.09
C GLU A 112 1.15 -13.12 -1.60
N ASP A 113 1.16 -12.59 -0.37
CA ASP A 113 2.35 -11.98 0.25
C ASP A 113 2.92 -10.78 -0.54
N HIS A 114 2.12 -10.14 -1.38
CA HIS A 114 2.46 -8.91 -2.08
C HIS A 114 1.40 -7.82 -1.88
N TYR A 115 1.90 -6.59 -1.74
CA TYR A 115 1.07 -5.39 -1.65
C TYR A 115 1.58 -4.33 -2.61
N ILE A 116 0.67 -3.47 -3.05
CA ILE A 116 0.97 -2.24 -3.77
C ILE A 116 0.69 -1.08 -2.81
N LEU A 117 1.74 -0.38 -2.41
CA LEU A 117 1.63 0.87 -1.67
C LEU A 117 1.53 2.01 -2.69
N TYR A 118 0.35 2.57 -2.84
CA TYR A 118 0.10 3.74 -3.68
C TYR A 118 0.09 5.00 -2.81
N GLY A 119 0.80 6.05 -3.21
CA GLY A 119 0.91 7.31 -2.46
C GLY A 119 0.62 8.51 -3.35
N GLN A 120 -0.16 9.44 -2.83
CA GLN A 120 -0.40 10.76 -3.40
C GLN A 120 0.11 11.82 -2.40
N TYR A 121 0.85 12.80 -2.90
CA TYR A 121 1.49 13.82 -2.09
C TYR A 121 1.09 15.19 -2.62
N LYS A 122 0.62 16.05 -1.72
CA LYS A 122 0.32 17.46 -2.00
C LYS A 122 1.38 18.31 -1.32
N VAL A 123 2.32 18.86 -2.09
CA VAL A 123 3.34 19.77 -1.59
C VAL A 123 3.14 21.13 -2.24
N HIS A 124 2.62 22.10 -1.49
CA HIS A 124 2.23 23.41 -2.00
C HIS A 124 1.25 23.29 -3.21
N LYS A 125 1.65 23.77 -4.39
CA LYS A 125 0.86 23.69 -5.64
C LYS A 125 1.22 22.46 -6.49
N LEU A 126 2.12 21.60 -6.00
CA LEU A 126 2.61 20.44 -6.72
C LEU A 126 1.93 19.19 -6.18
N HIS A 127 1.32 18.44 -7.09
CA HIS A 127 0.87 17.08 -6.86
C HIS A 127 1.96 16.12 -7.32
N PHE A 128 2.14 15.05 -6.58
CA PHE A 128 3.02 13.94 -6.92
C PHE A 128 2.29 12.65 -6.60
N GLN A 129 2.50 11.61 -7.39
CA GLN A 129 1.98 10.29 -7.11
C GLN A 129 3.01 9.22 -7.44
N GLY A 130 2.93 8.11 -6.73
CA GLY A 130 3.80 6.97 -6.99
C GLY A 130 3.26 5.69 -6.39
N ALA A 131 3.75 4.59 -6.92
CA ALA A 131 3.40 3.25 -6.49
C ALA A 131 4.67 2.46 -6.14
N LYS A 132 4.54 1.53 -5.20
CA LYS A 132 5.60 0.62 -4.78
C LYS A 132 5.03 -0.79 -4.69
N LEU A 133 5.63 -1.74 -5.41
CA LEU A 133 5.38 -3.16 -5.20
C LEU A 133 6.21 -3.62 -4.00
N LEU A 134 5.55 -4.22 -3.03
CA LEU A 134 6.13 -4.80 -1.82
C LEU A 134 5.87 -6.31 -1.83
N GLY A 135 6.82 -7.11 -1.34
CA GLY A 135 6.52 -8.50 -1.00
C GLY A 135 7.30 -9.00 0.22
N ARG A 136 6.87 -10.13 0.80
CA ARG A 136 7.48 -10.70 2.01
C ARG A 136 8.87 -11.28 1.79
N ASP A 137 9.16 -11.77 0.59
CA ASP A 137 10.46 -12.33 0.19
C ASP A 137 11.24 -11.33 -0.70
N PRO A 138 12.58 -11.25 -0.59
CA PRO A 138 13.41 -10.37 -1.41
C PRO A 138 13.49 -10.72 -2.90
N GLY A 139 13.13 -11.94 -3.30
CA GLY A 139 13.16 -12.43 -4.67
C GLY A 139 12.14 -11.75 -5.57
N ILE A 140 12.37 -11.77 -6.88
CA ILE A 140 11.46 -11.18 -7.85
C ILE A 140 10.37 -12.20 -8.21
N SER A 141 9.10 -11.80 -8.08
CA SER A 141 7.95 -12.51 -8.65
C SER A 141 7.54 -11.83 -9.95
N LEU A 142 7.62 -12.54 -11.08
CA LEU A 142 7.22 -12.00 -12.38
C LEU A 142 5.72 -11.73 -12.45
N GLU A 143 4.92 -12.59 -11.82
CA GLU A 143 3.46 -12.43 -11.72
C GLU A 143 3.09 -11.17 -10.93
N ALA A 144 3.74 -10.93 -9.79
CA ALA A 144 3.49 -9.73 -9.00
C ALA A 144 3.96 -8.45 -9.73
N LEU A 145 5.00 -8.54 -10.56
CA LEU A 145 5.42 -7.44 -11.43
C LEU A 145 4.41 -7.14 -12.54
N GLU A 146 3.76 -8.17 -13.10
CA GLU A 146 2.71 -7.99 -14.10
C GLU A 146 1.46 -7.34 -13.50
N ASP A 147 1.03 -7.80 -12.33
CA ASP A 147 -0.04 -7.16 -11.56
C ASP A 147 0.31 -5.69 -11.21
N PHE A 148 1.55 -5.43 -10.83
CA PHE A 148 2.03 -4.07 -10.59
C PHE A 148 1.98 -3.18 -11.85
N ARG A 149 2.33 -3.69 -13.05
CA ARG A 149 2.18 -2.92 -14.30
C ARG A 149 0.72 -2.56 -14.55
N ASN A 150 -0.21 -3.49 -14.30
CA ASN A 150 -1.64 -3.23 -14.43
C ASN A 150 -2.09 -2.10 -13.48
N ALA A 151 -1.67 -2.15 -12.22
CA ALA A 151 -1.96 -1.12 -11.23
C ALA A 151 -1.33 0.25 -11.56
N VAL A 152 -0.08 0.26 -12.04
CA VAL A 152 0.62 1.47 -12.51
C VAL A 152 -0.17 2.14 -13.63
N ARG A 153 -0.57 1.38 -14.66
CA ARG A 153 -1.40 1.90 -15.77
C ARG A 153 -2.75 2.41 -15.29
N ALA A 154 -3.42 1.66 -14.42
CA ALA A 154 -4.72 2.06 -13.85
C ALA A 154 -4.63 3.33 -12.99
N GLY A 155 -3.49 3.54 -12.32
CA GLY A 155 -3.19 4.73 -11.51
C GLY A 155 -2.74 5.94 -12.32
N GLY A 156 -2.67 5.86 -13.66
CA GLY A 156 -2.21 6.97 -14.51
C GLY A 156 -0.71 7.24 -14.46
N LEU A 157 0.07 6.25 -14.01
CA LEU A 157 1.53 6.29 -14.02
C LEU A 157 2.05 5.64 -15.31
N ASN A 158 3.24 6.05 -15.78
CA ASN A 158 3.87 5.42 -16.93
C ASN A 158 4.57 4.11 -16.51
N GLU A 159 4.26 3.00 -17.19
CA GLU A 159 4.91 1.72 -16.92
C GLU A 159 6.38 1.67 -17.36
N GLU A 160 6.78 2.55 -18.29
CA GLU A 160 8.17 2.72 -18.70
C GLU A 160 9.03 3.31 -17.58
N ASP A 161 8.41 4.02 -16.62
CA ASP A 161 9.08 4.60 -15.46
C ASP A 161 9.21 3.60 -14.29
N ILE A 162 8.82 2.33 -14.49
CA ILE A 162 9.00 1.28 -13.49
C ILE A 162 10.49 1.01 -13.29
N PHE A 163 10.93 1.19 -12.05
CA PHE A 163 12.30 0.96 -11.63
C PHE A 163 12.36 -0.10 -10.53
N ILE A 164 13.33 -1.01 -10.64
CA ILE A 164 13.62 -2.06 -9.65
C ILE A 164 14.82 -1.61 -8.80
N PRO A 165 14.64 -1.26 -7.51
CA PRO A 165 15.73 -0.85 -6.66
C PRO A 165 16.62 -2.02 -6.24
N LYS A 166 17.88 -1.74 -5.94
CA LYS A 166 18.80 -2.74 -5.36
C LYS A 166 18.47 -2.96 -3.88
N GLN A 167 18.25 -4.20 -3.47
CA GLN A 167 18.11 -4.52 -2.06
C GLN A 167 19.45 -4.44 -1.32
N SER A 168 19.44 -3.85 -0.13
CA SER A 168 20.61 -3.76 0.75
C SER A 168 20.26 -4.19 2.17
N GLY A 169 21.22 -4.82 2.85
CA GLY A 169 21.05 -5.18 4.25
C GLY A 169 20.86 -3.93 5.13
N ARG A 170 20.05 -4.06 6.19
CA ARG A 170 19.69 -2.94 7.10
C ARG A 170 20.89 -2.21 7.72
N LYS A 171 21.99 -2.94 7.98
CA LYS A 171 23.24 -2.40 8.56
C LYS A 171 24.24 -1.87 7.51
N GLN A 172 23.98 -2.10 6.23
CA GLN A 172 24.95 -1.89 5.16
C GLN A 172 24.67 -0.63 4.34
N LEU A 173 23.43 -0.13 4.35
CA LEU A 173 23.03 0.98 3.48
C LEU A 173 23.43 2.35 4.01
N CYS A 174 23.38 2.53 5.32
CA CYS A 174 23.67 3.79 5.98
C CYS A 174 24.54 3.51 7.21
N PRO A 175 25.83 3.87 7.21
CA PRO A 175 26.62 3.82 8.44
C PRO A 175 25.98 4.80 9.44
N LEU A 176 25.71 4.32 10.65
CA LEU A 176 25.36 5.18 11.79
C LEU A 176 26.40 6.30 11.85
N GLY A 177 25.93 7.55 11.88
CA GLY A 177 26.77 8.73 11.68
C GLY A 177 28.12 8.63 12.39
N LEU A 178 29.19 8.89 11.64
CA LEU A 178 30.43 9.38 12.22
C LEU A 178 30.13 10.78 12.73
N GLY A 179 29.60 10.85 13.95
CA GLY A 179 29.64 12.06 14.74
C GLY A 179 31.09 12.30 15.17
N THR A 180 31.67 13.36 14.63
CA THR A 180 32.75 14.14 15.26
C THR A 180 32.48 15.60 14.96
#